data_AF-A0A832XGT9-F1
#
_entry.id   AF-A0A832XGT9-F1
#
_cell.length_a   1.000
_cell.length_b   1.000
_cell.length_c   1.000
_cell.angle_alpha   90.00
_cell.angle_beta   90.00
_cell.angle_gamma   90.00
#
_symmetry.space_group_name_H-M   'P 1'
#
loop_
_entity.id
_entity.type
_entity.pdbx_description
1 polymer ?
#
loop_
_entity_poly.entity_id
_entity_poly.type
_entity_poly.pdbx_seq_one_letter_code
_entity_poly.pdbx_strand_id
1 'polypeptide(L)'
;MKILFSVNPGGLGHATRSLAIAELLKKKLRRAQIEIITGNSSAELFRAHTFKVHDLYRFVPYTIINGKMRFHSIWFLRYALRYMKEKNSARKIVEQFKPTLIINDQDL
;
A
#
# COMPACT_ATOMS: atom_id res chain seq x y z
N MET A 1 -11.00 -10.53 -14.42
CA MET A 1 -11.31 -9.90 -13.11
C MET A 1 -10.22 -8.90 -12.78
N LYS A 2 -10.54 -7.80 -12.12
CA LYS A 2 -9.56 -6.78 -11.72
C LYS A 2 -9.46 -6.73 -10.19
N ILE A 3 -8.28 -6.97 -9.64
CA ILE A 3 -8.01 -6.95 -8.20
C ILE A 3 -7.05 -5.80 -7.91
N LEU A 4 -7.40 -4.97 -6.93
CA LEU A 4 -6.54 -3.89 -6.47
C LEU A 4 -6.13 -4.18 -5.02
N PHE A 5 -4.82 -4.23 -4.78
CA PHE A 5 -4.29 -4.27 -3.42
C PHE A 5 -3.95 -2.85 -2.96
N SER A 6 -4.29 -2.51 -1.74
CA SER A 6 -3.80 -1.31 -1.05
C SER A 6 -3.00 -1.74 0.16
N VAL A 7 -1.69 -1.49 0.12
CA VAL A 7 -0.70 -2.08 1.03
C VAL A 7 0.09 -1.00 1.72
N ASN A 8 0.22 -1.10 3.03
CA ASN A 8 0.95 -0.14 3.83
C ASN A 8 2.41 -0.01 3.37
N PRO A 9 2.93 1.22 3.11
CA PRO A 9 4.33 1.42 2.74
C PRO A 9 5.28 1.27 3.95
N GLY A 10 4.74 1.25 5.17
CA GLY A 10 5.48 1.15 6.42
C GLY A 10 5.82 -0.30 6.78
N GLY A 11 7.11 -0.64 6.68
CA GLY A 11 7.63 -1.94 7.08
C GLY A 11 7.39 -3.05 6.06
N LEU A 12 8.42 -3.85 5.76
CA LEU A 12 8.35 -4.93 4.77
C LEU A 12 7.41 -6.08 5.18
N GLY A 13 7.02 -6.18 6.46
CA GLY A 13 6.09 -7.20 6.94
C GLY A 13 4.70 -7.10 6.30
N HIS A 14 4.19 -5.87 6.09
CA HIS A 14 2.93 -5.63 5.39
C HIS A 14 3.04 -6.01 3.91
N ALA A 15 4.12 -5.58 3.26
CA ALA A 15 4.37 -5.82 1.84
C ALA A 15 4.55 -7.32 1.52
N THR A 16 5.35 -8.04 2.29
CA THR A 16 5.64 -9.46 2.05
C THR A 16 4.41 -10.36 2.22
N ARG A 17 3.55 -10.08 3.22
CA ARG A 17 2.28 -10.82 3.39
C ARG A 17 1.33 -10.60 2.22
N SER A 18 1.13 -9.35 1.82
CA SER A 18 0.30 -9.00 0.67
C SER A 18 0.87 -9.56 -0.64
N LEU A 19 2.20 -9.58 -0.80
CA LEU A 19 2.88 -10.20 -1.94
C LEU A 19 2.59 -11.70 -2.02
N ALA A 20 2.70 -12.43 -0.91
CA ALA A 20 2.41 -13.86 -0.91
C ALA A 20 0.97 -14.17 -1.38
N ILE A 21 0.00 -13.36 -0.93
CA ILE A 21 -1.40 -13.47 -1.37
C ILE A 21 -1.52 -13.09 -2.85
N ALA A 22 -0.93 -11.99 -3.29
CA ALA A 22 -1.00 -11.52 -4.67
C ALA A 22 -0.42 -12.56 -5.65
N GLU A 23 0.71 -13.18 -5.31
CA GLU A 23 1.33 -14.26 -6.11
C GLU A 23 0.45 -15.50 -6.16
N LEU A 24 -0.12 -15.91 -5.03
CA LEU A 24 -1.05 -17.02 -4.98
C LEU A 24 -2.28 -16.77 -5.88
N LEU A 25 -2.86 -15.57 -5.80
CA LEU A 25 -3.99 -15.17 -6.64
C LEU A 25 -3.61 -15.09 -8.12
N LYS A 26 -2.44 -14.54 -8.46
CA LYS A 26 -1.91 -14.51 -9.83
C LYS A 26 -1.80 -15.92 -10.42
N LYS A 27 -1.33 -16.90 -9.62
CA LYS A 27 -1.22 -18.31 -10.01
C LYS A 27 -2.59 -18.99 -10.19
N LYS A 28 -3.52 -18.75 -9.26
CA LYS A 28 -4.84 -19.40 -9.23
C LYS A 28 -5.83 -18.78 -10.23
N LEU A 29 -5.70 -17.48 -10.48
CA LEU A 29 -6.62 -16.68 -11.29
C LEU A 29 -5.87 -16.11 -12.50
N ARG A 30 -5.49 -17.00 -13.43
CA ARG A 30 -4.60 -16.65 -14.57
C ARG A 30 -5.06 -15.50 -15.46
N ARG A 31 -6.34 -15.12 -15.42
CA ARG A 31 -6.93 -13.98 -16.17
C ARG A 31 -7.26 -12.77 -15.28
N ALA A 32 -6.80 -12.77 -14.03
CA ALA A 32 -6.95 -11.63 -13.14
C ALA A 32 -5.84 -10.60 -13.42
N GLN A 33 -6.23 -9.34 -13.58
CA GLN A 33 -5.31 -8.22 -13.57
C GLN A 33 -5.16 -7.77 -12.12
N ILE A 34 -3.94 -7.81 -11.58
CA ILE A 34 -3.63 -7.41 -10.21
C ILE A 34 -2.76 -6.16 -10.27
N GLU A 35 -3.23 -5.09 -9.65
CA GLU A 35 -2.46 -3.86 -9.46
C GLU A 35 -2.31 -3.56 -7.96
N ILE A 36 -1.20 -2.93 -7.59
CA ILE A 36 -0.84 -2.67 -6.20
C ILE A 36 -0.75 -1.16 -5.99
N ILE A 37 -1.40 -0.62 -4.97
CA ILE A 37 -1.17 0.72 -4.45
C ILE A 37 -0.34 0.59 -3.18
N THR A 38 0.81 1.23 -3.14
CA THR A 38 1.69 1.28 -1.97
C THR A 38 2.68 2.45 -2.11
N GLY A 39 3.83 2.41 -1.45
CA GLY A 39 4.96 3.26 -1.82
C GLY A 39 6.26 2.91 -1.12
N ASN A 40 7.29 3.71 -1.39
CA ASN A 40 8.66 3.52 -0.88
C ASN A 40 9.20 2.10 -1.21
N SER A 41 9.95 1.48 -0.29
CA SER A 41 10.55 0.15 -0.45
C SER A 41 9.53 -0.96 -0.75
N SER A 42 8.28 -0.82 -0.29
CA SER A 42 7.22 -1.76 -0.63
C SER A 42 6.93 -1.75 -2.14
N ALA A 43 6.97 -0.58 -2.78
CA ALA A 43 6.74 -0.48 -4.22
C ALA A 43 7.84 -1.19 -5.02
N GLU A 44 9.10 -1.06 -4.60
CA GLU A 44 10.24 -1.76 -5.21
C GLU A 44 10.09 -3.29 -5.10
N LEU A 45 9.68 -3.79 -3.93
CA LEU A 45 9.43 -5.22 -3.72
C LEU A 45 8.39 -5.77 -4.70
N PHE A 46 7.24 -5.09 -4.85
CA PHE A 46 6.20 -5.54 -5.78
C PHE A 46 6.62 -5.42 -7.25
N ARG A 47 7.35 -4.37 -7.63
CA ARG A 47 7.90 -4.21 -8.99
C ARG A 47 8.88 -5.35 -9.32
N ALA A 48 9.74 -5.75 -8.38
CA ALA A 48 10.66 -6.87 -8.55
C ALA A 48 9.92 -8.20 -8.83
N HIS A 49 8.67 -8.32 -8.38
CA HIS A 49 7.80 -9.47 -8.63
C HIS A 49 6.85 -9.25 -9.82
N THR A 50 7.17 -8.32 -10.71
CA THR A 50 6.43 -8.05 -11.96
C THR A 50 4.98 -7.60 -11.77
N PHE A 51 4.63 -7.03 -10.62
CA PHE A 51 3.34 -6.37 -10.44
C PHE A 51 3.36 -4.95 -10.98
N LYS A 52 2.21 -4.48 -11.47
CA LYS A 52 2.01 -3.05 -11.75
C LYS A 52 1.73 -2.32 -10.44
N VAL A 53 2.51 -1.29 -10.15
CA VAL A 53 2.51 -0.59 -8.86
C VAL A 53 2.24 0.90 -9.02
N HIS A 54 1.28 1.40 -8.24
CA HIS A 54 0.99 2.82 -8.02
C HIS A 54 1.69 3.26 -6.74
N ASP A 55 2.79 4.00 -6.89
CA ASP A 55 3.67 4.43 -5.80
C ASP A 55 3.19 5.76 -5.21
N LEU A 56 2.08 5.69 -4.48
CA LEU A 56 1.31 6.83 -3.99
C LEU A 56 1.46 7.05 -2.48
N TYR A 57 1.64 5.97 -1.71
CA TYR A 57 1.68 6.07 -0.26
C TYR A 57 3.08 6.44 0.24
N ARG A 58 3.15 7.23 1.30
CA ARG A 58 4.39 7.75 1.87
C ARG A 58 4.35 7.55 3.37
N PHE A 59 5.28 6.72 3.83
CA PHE A 59 5.49 6.50 5.25
C PHE A 59 5.79 7.82 5.98
N VAL A 60 5.15 8.01 7.15
CA VAL A 60 5.46 9.11 8.06
C VAL A 60 6.47 8.60 9.08
N PRO A 61 7.74 9.06 9.04
CA PRO A 61 8.77 8.52 9.91
C PRO A 61 8.50 8.84 11.38
N TYR A 62 8.80 7.87 12.24
CA TYR A 62 8.78 8.04 13.69
C TYR A 62 9.99 8.87 14.13
N THR A 63 9.78 9.78 15.08
CA THR A 63 10.89 10.42 15.80
C THR A 63 11.27 9.51 16.97
N ILE A 64 12.40 8.81 16.87
CA ILE A 64 12.87 7.90 17.91
C ILE A 64 14.05 8.55 18.67
N ILE A 65 13.96 8.60 20.00
CA ILE A 65 15.05 9.05 20.88
C ILE A 65 15.21 8.02 22.00
N ASN A 66 16.40 7.43 22.12
CA ASN A 66 16.73 6.37 23.09
C ASN A 66 15.76 5.17 23.02
N GLY A 67 15.47 4.71 21.80
CA GLY A 67 14.56 3.58 21.55
C GLY A 67 13.08 3.87 21.81
N LYS A 68 12.71 5.11 22.17
CA LYS A 68 11.33 5.50 22.42
C LYS A 68 10.86 6.51 21.39
N MET A 69 9.64 6.31 20.91
CA MET A 69 8.98 7.29 20.06
C MET A 69 8.71 8.56 20.87
N ARG A 70 8.96 9.70 20.23
CA ARG A 70 8.72 11.04 20.75
C ARG A 70 7.70 11.75 19.87
N PHE A 71 7.03 12.74 20.44
CA PHE A 71 6.06 13.57 19.74
C PHE A 71 4.91 12.78 19.10
N HIS A 72 4.34 11.82 19.83
CA HIS A 72 3.25 10.95 19.36
C HIS A 72 2.11 11.74 18.70
N SER A 73 1.61 12.79 19.36
CA SER A 73 0.50 13.59 18.84
C SER A 73 0.85 14.29 17.52
N ILE A 74 2.08 14.80 17.37
CA ILE A 74 2.55 15.42 16.13
C ILE A 74 2.63 14.37 15.02
N TRP A 75 3.13 13.17 15.35
CA TRP A 75 3.18 12.07 14.39
C TRP A 75 1.77 11.67 13.93
N PHE A 76 0.81 11.52 14.84
CA PHE A 76 -0.58 11.19 14.49
C PHE A 76 -1.22 12.26 13.60
N LEU A 77 -0.98 13.55 13.88
CA LEU A 77 -1.49 14.63 13.03
C LEU A 77 -0.89 14.55 11.62
N ARG A 78 0.42 14.34 11.50
CA ARG A 78 1.11 14.18 10.21
C ARG A 78 0.61 12.94 9.46
N TYR A 79 0.39 11.84 10.17
CA TYR A 79 -0.18 10.62 9.63
C TYR A 79 -1.59 10.86 9.08
N ALA A 80 -2.48 11.49 9.86
CA ALA A 80 -3.85 11.77 9.44
C ALA A 80 -3.90 12.69 8.21
N LEU A 81 -3.12 13.77 8.19
CA LEU A 81 -3.04 14.68 7.03
C LEU A 81 -2.52 13.96 5.78
N ARG A 82 -1.51 13.11 5.94
CA ARG A 82 -0.96 12.31 4.85
C ARG A 82 -2.01 11.34 4.31
N TYR A 83 -2.65 10.59 5.20
CA TYR A 83 -3.69 9.62 4.87
C TYR A 83 -4.80 10.25 4.02
N MET A 84 -5.29 11.44 4.40
CA MET A 84 -6.32 12.14 3.64
C MET A 84 -5.88 12.49 2.21
N LYS A 85 -4.60 12.88 2.02
CA LYS A 85 -4.04 13.17 0.70
C LYS A 85 -3.88 11.90 -0.15
N GLU A 86 -3.45 10.82 0.47
CA GLU A 86 -3.24 9.52 -0.17
C GLU A 86 -4.56 8.89 -0.59
N LYS A 87 -5.57 8.93 0.27
CA LYS A 87 -6.94 8.48 -0.01
C LYS A 87 -7.52 9.14 -1.26
N ASN A 88 -7.34 10.45 -1.40
CA ASN A 88 -7.79 11.16 -2.61
C ASN A 88 -7.07 10.70 -3.89
N SER A 89 -5.78 10.35 -3.80
CA SER A 89 -5.02 9.85 -4.94
C SER A 89 -5.42 8.41 -5.28
N ALA A 90 -5.59 7.57 -4.26
CA ALA A 90 -5.99 6.18 -4.42
C ALA A 90 -7.40 6.05 -5.00
N ARG A 91 -8.33 6.92 -4.61
CA ARG A 91 -9.68 7.00 -5.18
C ARG A 91 -9.65 7.19 -6.71
N LYS A 92 -8.75 8.01 -7.24
CA LYS A 92 -8.58 8.18 -8.70
C LYS A 92 -8.16 6.87 -9.38
N ILE A 93 -7.29 6.09 -8.73
CA ILE A 93 -6.91 4.77 -9.23
C ILE A 93 -8.09 3.81 -9.21
N VAL A 94 -8.90 3.81 -8.15
CA VAL A 94 -10.12 2.99 -8.07
C VAL A 94 -11.10 3.35 -9.20
N GLU A 95 -11.34 4.64 -9.43
CA GLU A 95 -12.24 5.13 -10.48
C GLU A 95 -11.76 4.77 -11.90
N GLN A 96 -10.45 4.82 -12.15
CA GLN A 96 -9.84 4.47 -13.44
C GLN A 96 -9.74 2.96 -13.67
N PHE A 97 -9.24 2.23 -12.67
CA PHE A 97 -8.99 0.80 -12.77
C PHE A 97 -10.30 0.01 -12.74
N LYS A 98 -11.30 0.49 -11.99
CA LYS A 98 -12.59 -0.18 -11.73
C LYS A 98 -12.40 -1.62 -11.23
N PRO A 99 -11.75 -1.81 -10.07
CA PRO A 99 -11.54 -3.14 -9.51
C PRO A 99 -12.87 -3.83 -9.20
N THR A 100 -12.92 -5.13 -9.43
CA THR A 100 -14.03 -5.99 -8.99
C THR A 100 -13.85 -6.42 -7.53
N LEU A 101 -12.61 -6.41 -7.04
CA LEU A 101 -12.24 -6.74 -5.67
C LEU A 101 -11.10 -5.81 -5.22
N ILE A 102 -11.24 -5.28 -4.00
CA ILE A 102 -10.18 -4.53 -3.33
C ILE A 102 -9.73 -5.35 -2.12
N ILE A 103 -8.43 -5.58 -1.99
CA ILE A 103 -7.82 -6.23 -0.82
C ILE A 103 -7.04 -5.17 -0.07
N ASN A 104 -7.41 -4.94 1.19
CA ASN A 104 -7.00 -3.76 1.93
C ASN A 104 -6.21 -4.10 3.18
N ASP A 105 -4.96 -3.62 3.25
CA ASP A 105 -4.10 -3.62 4.43
C ASP A 105 -3.93 -2.20 4.99
N GLN A 106 -4.01 -1.18 4.13
CA GLN A 106 -4.09 0.23 4.51
C GLN A 106 -5.44 0.80 4.10
N ASP A 107 -6.19 1.41 5.02
CA ASP A 107 -7.52 1.98 4.75
C ASP A 107 -7.57 2.80 3.45
N LEU A 108 -8.61 2.54 2.64
CA LEU A 108 -8.88 3.16 1.33
C LEU A 108 -10.06 4.12 1.46
#